data_AF-A0A942GAD5-F1
#
_entry.id   AF-A0A942GAD5-F1
#
_cell.length_a   1.000
_cell.length_b   1.000
_cell.length_c   1.000
_cell.angle_alpha   90.00
_cell.angle_beta   90.00
_cell.angle_gamma   90.00
#
_symmetry.space_group_name_H-M   'P 1'
#
loop_
_entity.id
_entity.type
_entity.pdbx_description
1 polymer ?
#
loop_
_entity_poly.entity_id
_entity_poly.type
_entity_poly.pdbx_seq_one_letter_code
_entity_poly.pdbx_strand_id
1 'polypeptide(L)'
;MKPSEQSTKEPAANNIQQLGQVQVPQLESSLHTISIIGQIEGHMVLPPQNKTTKYEHIIPQLVAVEQNPKIEGLLIILNTVGGDVEAGLAIAEIIDTLTK
;
A
#
# COMPACT_ATOMS: atom_id res chain seq x y z
N MET A 1 -4.44 28.55 -45.22
CA MET A 1 -3.86 27.53 -44.31
C MET A 1 -5.02 26.83 -43.58
N LYS A 2 -5.09 25.49 -43.66
CA LYS A 2 -5.97 24.61 -42.85
C LYS A 2 -5.46 24.56 -41.37
N PRO A 3 -6.03 23.74 -40.46
CA PRO A 3 -7.30 23.90 -39.72
C PRO A 3 -7.11 23.69 -38.18
N SER A 4 -8.15 23.89 -37.35
CA SER A 4 -8.28 23.24 -36.01
C SER A 4 -9.65 23.61 -35.40
N GLU A 5 -10.70 22.85 -35.70
CA GLU A 5 -11.26 21.76 -34.86
C GLU A 5 -12.08 22.24 -33.66
N GLN A 6 -13.40 22.16 -33.84
CA GLN A 6 -14.41 22.09 -32.79
C GLN A 6 -14.25 20.78 -32.01
N SER A 7 -14.25 20.81 -30.68
CA SER A 7 -14.81 19.71 -29.87
C SER A 7 -15.25 20.24 -28.51
N THR A 8 -16.54 20.56 -28.42
CA THR A 8 -17.44 20.26 -27.29
C THR A 8 -16.78 19.85 -25.97
N LYS A 9 -16.80 20.76 -24.99
CA LYS A 9 -16.60 20.44 -23.57
C LYS A 9 -17.63 19.38 -23.17
N GLU A 10 -17.16 18.15 -23.00
CA GLU A 10 -18.01 17.02 -22.70
C GLU A 10 -18.76 17.19 -21.36
N PRO A 11 -20.08 16.93 -21.31
CA PRO A 11 -20.90 16.96 -20.10
C PRO A 11 -20.62 15.80 -19.12
N ALA A 12 -19.55 15.02 -19.34
CA ALA A 12 -19.21 13.83 -18.56
C ALA A 12 -18.84 14.16 -17.10
N ALA A 13 -18.23 15.33 -16.83
CA ALA A 13 -17.81 15.71 -15.49
C ALA A 13 -18.98 16.05 -14.54
N ASN A 14 -20.12 16.48 -15.08
CA ASN A 14 -21.31 16.79 -14.27
C ASN A 14 -22.16 15.54 -13.97
N ASN A 15 -22.10 14.51 -14.81
CA ASN A 15 -22.86 13.27 -14.60
C ASN A 15 -22.27 12.37 -13.50
N ILE A 16 -20.98 12.52 -13.17
CA ILE A 16 -20.33 11.75 -12.10
C ILE A 16 -20.83 12.20 -10.71
N GLN A 17 -21.27 13.47 -10.57
CA GLN A 17 -21.80 13.99 -9.31
C GLN A 17 -23.21 13.46 -8.99
N GLN A 18 -23.98 12.99 -9.98
CA GLN A 18 -25.34 12.48 -9.80
C GLN A 18 -25.42 10.97 -9.56
N LEU A 19 -24.32 10.22 -9.69
CA LEU A 19 -24.33 8.75 -9.63
C LEU A 19 -24.28 8.15 -8.21
N GLY A 20 -24.60 8.90 -7.16
CA GLY A 20 -24.73 8.34 -5.81
C GLY A 20 -23.44 7.68 -5.31
N GLN A 21 -22.28 8.14 -5.80
CA GLN A 21 -21.02 7.77 -5.19
C GLN A 21 -21.03 8.35 -3.79
N VAL A 22 -21.20 7.48 -2.80
CA VAL A 22 -20.86 7.79 -1.42
C VAL A 22 -19.41 8.24 -1.47
N GLN A 23 -19.18 9.56 -1.36
CA GLN A 23 -17.86 10.10 -1.09
C GLN A 23 -17.52 9.58 0.30
N VAL A 24 -16.93 8.37 0.34
CA VAL A 24 -16.29 7.85 1.53
C VAL A 24 -15.33 8.95 1.93
N PRO A 25 -15.46 9.53 3.15
CA PRO A 25 -14.53 10.53 3.62
C PRO A 25 -13.15 9.91 3.46
N GLN A 26 -12.37 10.44 2.53
CA GLN A 26 -10.98 10.06 2.42
C GLN A 26 -10.36 10.72 3.63
N LEU A 27 -10.35 9.98 4.74
CA LEU A 27 -9.54 10.31 5.87
C LEU A 27 -8.13 10.32 5.29
N GLU A 28 -7.62 11.50 4.96
CA GLU A 28 -6.20 11.70 4.72
C GLU A 28 -5.53 11.46 6.06
N SER A 29 -5.47 10.20 6.46
CA SER A 29 -4.72 9.76 7.61
C SER A 29 -3.27 9.84 7.19
N SER A 30 -2.53 10.73 7.83
CA SER A 30 -1.08 10.80 7.69
C SER A 30 -0.38 9.50 8.11
N LEU A 31 -1.11 8.53 8.66
CA LEU A 31 -0.61 7.20 9.02
C LEU A 31 -0.81 6.20 7.89
N HIS A 32 0.26 5.54 7.48
CA HIS A 32 0.20 4.38 6.60
C HIS A 32 0.10 3.09 7.42
N THR A 33 -0.69 2.13 6.98
CA THR A 33 -0.86 0.86 7.70
C THR A 33 -0.39 -0.31 6.84
N ILE A 34 0.50 -1.13 7.38
CA ILE A 34 0.95 -2.39 6.78
C ILE A 34 0.47 -3.55 7.65
N SER A 35 -0.17 -4.53 7.02
CA SER A 35 -0.63 -5.74 7.71
C SER A 35 0.23 -6.94 7.33
N ILE A 36 0.83 -7.58 8.34
CA ILE A 36 1.58 -8.83 8.23
C ILE A 36 0.71 -9.92 8.84
N ILE A 37 0.11 -10.75 8.01
CA ILE A 37 -0.86 -11.77 8.43
C ILE A 37 -0.40 -13.15 7.95
N GLY A 38 -0.50 -14.13 8.84
CA GLY A 38 -0.09 -15.49 8.57
C GLY A 38 1.42 -15.67 8.64
N GLN A 39 1.96 -16.59 7.85
CA GLN A 39 3.36 -16.97 7.95
C GLN A 39 4.24 -16.02 7.10
N ILE A 40 5.37 -15.57 7.64
CA ILE A 40 6.32 -14.74 6.88
C ILE A 40 7.11 -15.65 5.95
N GLU A 41 6.96 -15.45 4.65
CA GLU A 41 7.62 -16.23 3.60
C GLU A 41 8.89 -15.49 3.17
N GLY A 42 10.03 -16.19 3.22
CA GLY A 42 11.35 -15.74 2.77
C GLY A 42 11.78 -16.45 1.49
N HIS A 43 12.96 -17.07 1.50
CA HIS A 43 13.50 -17.81 0.35
C HIS A 43 12.71 -19.09 0.01
N MET A 44 12.06 -19.69 1.00
CA MET A 44 11.28 -20.92 0.84
C MET A 44 9.82 -20.59 0.50
N VAL A 45 9.36 -21.00 -0.68
CA VAL A 45 7.96 -20.86 -1.07
C VAL A 45 7.10 -21.83 -0.25
N LEU A 46 6.15 -21.28 0.50
CA LEU A 46 5.21 -22.07 1.29
C LEU A 46 4.06 -22.60 0.41
N PRO A 47 3.41 -23.70 0.81
CA PRO A 47 2.25 -24.23 0.09
C PRO A 47 1.15 -23.16 -0.06
N PRO A 48 0.45 -23.09 -1.20
CA PRO A 48 -0.53 -22.04 -1.50
C PRO A 48 -1.79 -22.07 -0.61
N GLN A 49 -1.96 -23.12 0.21
CA GLN A 49 -3.03 -23.18 1.22
C GLN A 49 -2.72 -22.34 2.46
N ASN A 50 -1.45 -21.98 2.70
CA ASN A 50 -1.08 -21.16 3.84
C ASN A 50 -1.38 -19.69 3.53
N LYS A 51 -1.93 -18.98 4.51
CA LYS A 51 -1.92 -17.51 4.47
C LYS A 51 -0.49 -17.07 4.71
N THR A 52 0.13 -16.45 3.72
CA THR A 52 1.51 -15.97 3.83
C THR A 52 1.60 -14.50 3.50
N THR A 53 2.55 -13.84 4.16
CA THR A 53 2.99 -12.50 3.80
C THR A 53 4.39 -12.63 3.24
N LYS A 54 4.58 -12.20 1.98
CA LYS A 54 5.87 -12.25 1.30
C LYS A 54 6.71 -11.05 1.70
N TYR A 55 7.89 -11.28 2.26
CA TYR A 55 8.78 -10.19 2.69
C TYR A 55 9.20 -9.27 1.53
N GLU A 56 9.35 -9.82 0.33
CA GLU A 56 9.64 -9.07 -0.90
C GLU A 56 8.60 -8.00 -1.22
N HIS A 57 7.37 -8.15 -0.73
CA HIS A 57 6.34 -7.12 -0.89
C HIS A 57 6.32 -6.11 0.26
N ILE A 58 6.81 -6.49 1.43
CA ILE A 58 6.83 -5.62 2.62
C ILE A 58 7.97 -4.61 2.51
N ILE A 59 9.16 -5.03 2.08
CA ILE A 59 10.32 -4.15 1.96
C ILE A 59 10.05 -2.94 1.05
N PRO A 60 9.52 -3.09 -0.19
CA PRO A 60 9.21 -1.96 -1.05
C PRO A 60 8.15 -1.04 -0.46
N GLN A 61 7.18 -1.58 0.29
CA GLN A 61 6.14 -0.77 0.95
C GLN A 61 6.73 0.09 2.07
N LEU A 62 7.61 -0.47 2.90
CA LEU A 62 8.33 0.28 3.95
C LEU A 62 9.18 1.40 3.33
N VAL A 63 9.88 1.10 2.23
CA VAL A 63 10.68 2.10 1.50
C VAL A 63 9.81 3.19 0.87
N ALA A 64 8.62 2.84 0.36
CA ALA A 64 7.67 3.81 -0.17
C ALA A 64 7.08 4.71 0.92
N VAL A 65 6.88 4.17 2.13
CA VAL A 65 6.46 4.94 3.31
C VAL A 65 7.52 5.96 3.70
N GLU A 66 8.79 5.54 3.80
CA GLU A 66 9.89 6.43 4.19
C GLU A 66 10.05 7.62 3.23
N GLN A 67 9.94 7.35 1.93
CA GLN A 67 10.12 8.35 0.88
C GLN A 67 8.92 9.29 0.70
N ASN A 68 7.75 8.94 1.23
CA ASN A 68 6.56 9.74 1.03
C ASN A 68 6.42 10.81 2.14
N PRO A 69 6.58 12.11 1.80
CA PRO A 69 6.52 13.19 2.79
C PRO A 69 5.11 13.43 3.33
N LYS A 70 4.06 12.84 2.74
CA LYS A 70 2.68 12.92 3.24
C LYS A 70 2.40 11.93 4.36
N ILE A 71 3.26 10.92 4.55
CA ILE A 71 3.12 9.94 5.61
C ILE A 71 3.92 10.42 6.83
N GLU A 72 3.22 10.71 7.92
CA GLU A 72 3.77 11.14 9.21
C GLU A 72 4.08 9.97 10.14
N GLY A 73 3.64 8.75 9.82
CA GLY A 73 3.93 7.58 10.63
C GLY A 73 3.44 6.28 10.04
N LEU A 74 3.93 5.17 10.60
CA LEU A 74 3.64 3.81 10.17
C LEU A 74 2.97 3.01 11.29
N LEU A 75 1.83 2.39 10.99
CA LEU A 75 1.18 1.40 11.85
C LEU A 75 1.37 0.00 11.26
N ILE A 76 1.95 -0.90 12.05
CA ILE A 76 2.13 -2.29 11.63
C ILE A 76 1.18 -3.18 12.42
N ILE A 77 0.33 -3.91 11.71
CA ILE A 77 -0.55 -4.93 12.29
C ILE A 77 0.12 -6.28 12.08
N LEU A 78 0.63 -6.86 13.16
CA LEU A 78 1.32 -8.15 13.13
C LEU A 78 0.42 -9.26 13.69
N ASN A 79 -0.07 -10.12 12.81
CA ASN A 79 -0.78 -11.35 13.15
C ASN A 79 -0.09 -12.54 12.48
N THR A 80 1.09 -12.89 12.99
CA THR A 80 1.90 -13.97 12.46
C THR A 80 1.87 -15.21 13.35
N VAL A 81 1.98 -16.38 12.72
CA VAL A 81 2.20 -17.67 13.39
C VAL A 81 3.68 -18.08 13.36
N GLY A 82 4.56 -17.20 12.88
CA GLY A 82 5.99 -17.45 12.64
C GLY A 82 6.34 -17.39 11.16
N GLY A 83 7.47 -17.95 10.77
CA GLY A 83 7.91 -17.96 9.38
C GLY A 83 9.42 -18.08 9.24
N ASP A 84 9.92 -17.57 8.13
CA ASP A 84 11.34 -17.46 7.87
C ASP A 84 11.99 -16.42 8.81
N VAL A 85 13.03 -16.87 9.52
CA VAL A 85 13.71 -16.05 10.53
C VAL A 85 14.49 -14.91 9.87
N GLU A 86 15.12 -15.15 8.72
CA GLU A 86 15.90 -14.15 7.98
C GLU A 86 14.99 -13.05 7.44
N ALA A 87 13.84 -13.45 6.86
CA ALA A 87 12.84 -12.52 6.35
C ALA A 87 12.24 -11.65 7.45
N GLY A 88 11.92 -12.24 8.61
CA GLY A 88 11.43 -11.51 9.77
C GLY A 88 12.45 -10.51 10.30
N LEU A 89 13.72 -10.92 10.38
CA LEU A 89 14.82 -10.06 10.82
C LEU A 89 15.04 -8.88 9.87
N ALA A 90 15.05 -9.12 8.56
CA ALA A 90 15.21 -8.07 7.56
C ALA A 90 14.09 -7.03 7.64
N ILE A 91 12.83 -7.47 7.82
CA ILE A 91 11.69 -6.56 8.02
C ILE A 91 11.90 -5.74 9.30
N ALA A 92 12.29 -6.37 10.40
CA ALA A 92 12.52 -5.68 11.68
C ALA A 92 13.63 -4.63 11.59
N GLU A 93 14.76 -4.97 10.97
CA GLU A 93 15.88 -4.05 10.78
C GLU A 93 15.48 -2.86 9.91
N ILE A 94 14.72 -3.07 8.83
CA ILE A 94 14.23 -1.97 8.01
C ILE A 94 13.31 -1.07 8.82
N ILE A 95 12.36 -1.63 9.58
CA ILE A 95 11.45 -0.85 10.43
C ILE A 95 12.24 -0.01 11.44
N ASP A 96 13.28 -0.56 12.06
CA ASP A 96 14.15 0.15 13.01
C ASP A 96 14.93 1.30 12.34
N THR A 97 15.27 1.17 11.05
CA THR A 97 15.93 2.24 10.28
C THR A 97 14.98 3.34 9.79
N LEU A 98 13.66 3.15 9.87
CA LEU A 98 12.69 4.17 9.46
C LEU A 98 12.74 5.37 10.40
N THR A 99 12.62 6.57 9.83
CA THR A 99 12.72 7.83 10.60
C THR A 99 11.36 8.52 10.82
N LYS A 100 10.29 7.91 10.31
CA LYS A 100 8.90 8.37 10.40
C LYS A 100 8.19 7.85 11.63
#